data_AF-A0A6G9RK34-F1
#
_entry.id   AF-A0A6G9RK34-F1
#
_cell.length_a   1.000
_cell.length_b   1.000
_cell.length_c   1.000
_cell.angle_alpha   90.00
_cell.angle_beta   90.00
_cell.angle_gamma   90.00
#
_symmetry.space_group_name_H-M   'P 1'
#
loop_
_entity.id
_entity.type
_entity.pdbx_description
1 polymer ?
#
loop_
_entity_poly.entity_id
_entity_poly.type
_entity_poly.pdbx_seq_one_letter_code
_entity_poly.pdbx_strand_id
1 'polypeptide(L)'
;MPATTSVQKAAFDAIDSLHFSQVMMSLICADPVAEEWYGRIFGRINSILQREGITGKQAQIAKHYLLGALEIYLSIDSNYFAGSVEHNKGVDGGAPYNRELLEQFVEHNRNYSIALLCNIADFNGVDREFFFQATEELFNDKILSAMPRFIRYRLTECCYALEYPDAPLFFYRELVSLGIVLCGKYSRHRDQFVKKSDSELSLLFIRAGLLFEFKMLQRAVQVITSLNKNGTLVLPVADLRMSFTERKNIADYYKRLADVWLLENNHSSFVVFQCKSDVSDLDVKILLKNMSRFYFHKRMFDGTQGSWLGTLGAFDIEVSRWVEPELAIYYEGDNSLTISEKIRSKFMGFGFSVSARNLYLRHKTIRKNSYSKIRYYYVLLLNQPCIFPWYLNDNSCYDMALGFDDI
;
A
#
# COMPACT_ATOMS: atom_id res chain seq x y z
N MET A 1 21.45 -19.00 9.29
CA MET A 1 21.23 -17.55 9.13
C MET A 1 20.68 -17.02 10.44
N PRO A 2 21.11 -15.85 10.94
CA PRO A 2 20.49 -15.25 12.14
C PRO A 2 18.99 -15.04 11.91
N ALA A 3 18.20 -15.18 12.98
CA ALA A 3 16.77 -14.96 12.92
C ALA A 3 16.48 -13.49 12.53
N THR A 4 15.57 -13.29 11.57
CA THR A 4 15.11 -11.96 11.16
C THR A 4 14.44 -11.26 12.33
N THR A 5 14.84 -10.02 12.62
CA THR A 5 14.18 -9.22 13.66
C THR A 5 12.76 -8.83 13.24
N SER A 6 11.91 -8.43 14.19
CA SER A 6 10.56 -7.93 13.88
C SER A 6 10.57 -6.71 12.96
N VAL A 7 11.56 -5.83 13.13
CA VAL A 7 11.81 -4.66 12.26
C VAL A 7 12.15 -5.09 10.85
N GLN A 8 13.03 -6.08 10.69
CA GLN A 8 13.38 -6.62 9.37
C GLN A 8 12.20 -7.31 8.71
N LYS A 9 11.38 -8.03 9.47
CA LYS A 9 10.15 -8.64 8.96
C LYS A 9 9.19 -7.57 8.42
N ALA A 10 8.92 -6.53 9.21
CA ALA A 10 8.08 -5.41 8.79
C ALA A 10 8.63 -4.67 7.56
N ALA A 11 9.96 -4.56 7.44
CA ALA A 11 10.59 -4.02 6.24
C ALA A 11 10.27 -4.86 4.99
N PHE A 12 10.36 -6.19 5.07
CA PHE A 12 10.00 -7.06 3.94
C PHE A 12 8.50 -7.08 3.66
N ASP A 13 7.66 -6.97 4.68
CA ASP A 13 6.21 -6.82 4.53
C ASP A 13 5.88 -5.51 3.76
N ALA A 14 6.61 -4.43 4.08
CA ALA A 14 6.52 -3.16 3.35
C ALA A 14 6.97 -3.32 1.89
N ILE A 15 8.15 -3.89 1.66
CA ILE A 15 8.70 -4.10 0.31
C ILE A 15 7.77 -4.95 -0.53
N ASP A 16 7.22 -6.04 0.03
CA ASP A 16 6.24 -6.89 -0.67
C ASP A 16 4.99 -6.10 -1.07
N SER A 17 4.46 -5.29 -0.16
CA SER A 17 3.27 -4.49 -0.40
C SER A 17 3.47 -3.48 -1.53
N LEU A 18 4.58 -2.72 -1.49
CA LEU A 18 4.91 -1.78 -2.55
C LEU A 18 5.15 -2.51 -3.87
N HIS A 19 5.84 -3.65 -3.82
CA HIS A 19 6.16 -4.44 -5.01
C HIS A 19 4.90 -5.02 -5.66
N PHE A 20 4.00 -5.61 -4.86
CA PHE A 20 2.72 -6.11 -5.33
C PHE A 20 1.91 -5.02 -6.03
N SER A 21 1.83 -3.83 -5.42
CA SER A 21 1.08 -2.71 -5.97
C SER A 21 1.70 -2.18 -7.26
N GLN A 22 3.03 -2.19 -7.37
CA GLN A 22 3.71 -1.87 -8.62
C GLN A 22 3.37 -2.85 -9.74
N VAL A 23 3.34 -4.15 -9.44
CA VAL A 23 2.96 -5.19 -10.43
C VAL A 23 1.52 -5.05 -10.85
N MET A 24 0.62 -4.87 -9.89
CA MET A 24 -0.79 -4.68 -10.14
C MET A 24 -1.03 -3.41 -10.98
N MET A 25 -0.36 -2.29 -10.68
CA MET A 25 -0.49 -1.08 -11.47
C MET A 25 0.05 -1.20 -12.89
N SER A 26 1.10 -2.00 -13.11
CA SER A 26 1.55 -2.30 -14.48
C SER A 26 0.48 -3.02 -15.33
N LEU A 27 -0.40 -3.80 -14.69
CA LEU A 27 -1.55 -4.44 -15.35
C LEU A 27 -2.69 -3.44 -15.58
N ILE A 28 -3.02 -2.62 -14.58
CA ILE A 28 -4.10 -1.63 -14.67
C ILE A 28 -3.80 -0.60 -15.76
N CYS A 29 -2.61 -0.03 -15.76
CA CYS A 29 -2.24 1.04 -16.71
C CYS A 29 -1.88 0.54 -18.10
N ALA A 30 -2.00 -0.76 -18.37
CA ALA A 30 -2.09 -1.25 -19.74
C ALA A 30 -3.42 -0.80 -20.41
N ASP A 31 -4.43 -0.41 -19.62
CA ASP A 31 -5.66 0.21 -20.10
C ASP A 31 -5.50 1.75 -20.17
N PRO A 32 -5.60 2.38 -21.37
CA PRO A 32 -5.52 3.83 -21.52
C PRO A 32 -6.55 4.62 -20.71
N VAL A 33 -7.72 4.01 -20.45
CA VAL A 33 -8.77 4.64 -19.63
C VAL A 33 -8.26 4.85 -18.21
N ALA A 34 -7.52 3.88 -17.66
CA ALA A 34 -6.97 3.99 -16.33
C ALA A 34 -5.93 5.11 -16.23
N GLU A 35 -5.01 5.17 -17.20
CA GLU A 35 -3.99 6.23 -17.28
C GLU A 35 -4.62 7.62 -17.29
N GLU A 36 -5.67 7.82 -18.10
CA GLU A 36 -6.38 9.09 -18.17
C GLU A 36 -6.99 9.50 -16.82
N TRP A 37 -7.64 8.57 -16.12
CA TRP A 37 -8.25 8.85 -14.82
C TRP A 37 -7.22 9.24 -13.77
N TYR A 38 -6.10 8.52 -13.67
CA TYR A 38 -5.04 8.87 -12.74
C TYR A 38 -4.40 10.22 -13.10
N GLY A 39 -4.22 10.51 -14.39
CA GLY A 39 -3.78 11.82 -14.87
C GLY A 39 -4.69 12.96 -14.43
N ARG A 40 -6.01 12.79 -14.51
CA ARG A 40 -7.00 13.77 -14.03
C ARG A 40 -6.91 13.99 -12.51
N ILE A 41 -6.79 12.91 -11.73
CA ILE A 41 -6.65 12.99 -10.26
C ILE A 41 -5.40 13.77 -9.88
N PHE A 42 -4.25 13.44 -10.48
CA PHE A 42 -3.01 14.15 -10.25
C PHE A 42 -3.09 15.61 -10.69
N GLY A 43 -3.66 15.89 -11.87
CA GLY A 43 -3.86 17.24 -12.37
C GLY A 43 -4.66 18.10 -11.40
N ARG A 44 -5.74 17.54 -10.85
CA ARG A 44 -6.61 18.25 -9.89
C ARG A 44 -5.90 18.56 -8.58
N ILE A 45 -5.28 17.55 -7.96
CA ILE A 45 -4.58 17.73 -6.68
C ILE A 45 -3.38 18.67 -6.84
N ASN A 46 -2.59 18.51 -7.90
CA ASN A 46 -1.45 19.39 -8.16
C ASN A 46 -1.89 20.83 -8.41
N SER A 47 -3.02 21.05 -9.10
CA SER A 47 -3.57 22.39 -9.30
C SER A 47 -3.95 23.07 -7.98
N ILE A 48 -4.59 22.34 -7.05
CA ILE A 48 -4.91 22.84 -5.71
C ILE A 48 -3.62 23.21 -4.97
N LEU A 49 -2.63 22.32 -4.94
CA LEU A 49 -1.36 22.56 -4.24
C LEU A 49 -0.59 23.75 -4.83
N GLN A 50 -0.57 23.88 -6.16
CA GLN A 50 0.09 24.99 -6.85
C GLN A 50 -0.57 26.34 -6.54
N ARG A 51 -1.91 26.39 -6.49
CA ARG A 51 -2.66 27.60 -6.16
C ARG A 51 -2.31 28.12 -4.76
N GLU A 52 -2.12 27.22 -3.81
CA GLU A 52 -1.72 27.54 -2.44
C GLU A 52 -0.19 27.67 -2.25
N GLY A 53 0.60 27.57 -3.34
CA GLY A 53 2.06 27.68 -3.27
C GLY A 53 2.76 26.53 -2.52
N ILE A 54 2.07 25.41 -2.27
CA ILE A 54 2.62 24.27 -1.54
C ILE A 54 3.52 23.46 -2.47
N THR A 55 4.80 23.33 -2.12
CA THR A 55 5.83 22.69 -2.95
C THR A 55 6.71 21.70 -2.17
N GLY A 56 7.58 20.98 -2.88
CA GLY A 56 8.59 20.10 -2.29
C GLY A 56 8.01 19.00 -1.39
N LYS A 57 8.63 18.80 -0.24
CA LYS A 57 8.21 17.81 0.76
C LYS A 57 6.80 18.04 1.28
N GLN A 58 6.45 19.30 1.57
CA GLN A 58 5.11 19.64 2.06
C GLN A 58 4.03 19.29 1.04
N ALA A 59 4.29 19.50 -0.25
CA ALA A 59 3.36 19.08 -1.31
C ALA A 59 3.16 17.57 -1.34
N GLN A 60 4.22 16.79 -1.11
CA GLN A 60 4.13 15.32 -1.08
C GLN A 60 3.34 14.81 0.12
N ILE A 61 3.49 15.45 1.28
CA ILE A 61 2.71 15.18 2.50
C ILE A 61 1.23 15.56 2.26
N ALA A 62 0.95 16.79 1.84
CA ALA A 62 -0.41 17.27 1.59
C ALA A 62 -1.12 16.43 0.53
N LYS A 63 -0.47 16.13 -0.60
CA LYS A 63 -0.98 15.22 -1.63
C LYS A 63 -1.37 13.87 -1.05
N HIS A 64 -0.66 13.35 -0.04
CA HIS A 64 -0.93 12.04 0.53
C HIS A 64 -2.25 12.05 1.26
N TYR A 65 -2.41 13.02 2.15
CA TYR A 65 -3.61 13.17 2.94
C TYR A 65 -4.84 13.50 2.09
N LEU A 66 -4.68 14.28 1.01
CA LEU A 66 -5.76 14.54 0.05
C LEU A 66 -6.17 13.28 -0.73
N LEU A 67 -5.21 12.46 -1.17
CA LEU A 67 -5.52 11.16 -1.80
C LEU A 67 -6.21 10.21 -0.82
N GLY A 68 -5.73 10.13 0.42
CA GLY A 68 -6.34 9.30 1.47
C GLY A 68 -7.78 9.74 1.78
N ALA A 69 -8.02 11.05 1.87
CA ALA A 69 -9.36 11.59 2.08
C ALA A 69 -10.30 11.27 0.91
N LEU A 70 -9.80 11.41 -0.33
CA LEU A 70 -10.54 11.07 -1.55
C LEU A 70 -10.86 9.57 -1.61
N GLU A 71 -9.91 8.70 -1.26
CA GLU A 71 -10.15 7.26 -1.17
C GLU A 71 -11.21 6.91 -0.14
N ILE A 72 -11.15 7.49 1.06
CA ILE A 72 -12.16 7.30 2.10
C ILE A 72 -13.54 7.74 1.59
N TYR A 73 -13.62 8.91 0.96
CA TYR A 73 -14.87 9.45 0.45
C TYR A 73 -15.48 8.59 -0.66
N LEU A 74 -14.66 8.15 -1.62
CA LEU A 74 -15.09 7.36 -2.78
C LEU A 74 -15.38 5.89 -2.46
N SER A 75 -15.05 5.42 -1.24
CA SER A 75 -15.27 4.03 -0.82
C SER A 75 -16.74 3.66 -0.54
N ILE A 76 -17.65 4.65 -0.52
CA ILE A 76 -19.09 4.41 -0.38
C ILE A 76 -19.70 4.19 -1.76
N ASP A 77 -20.11 2.96 -2.04
CA ASP A 77 -20.79 2.56 -3.27
C ASP A 77 -22.28 2.32 -2.99
N SER A 78 -23.17 2.88 -3.82
CA SER A 78 -24.62 2.62 -3.69
C SER A 78 -24.94 1.12 -3.83
N ASN A 79 -24.16 0.39 -4.62
CA ASN A 79 -24.32 -1.06 -4.79
C ASN A 79 -23.94 -1.87 -3.55
N TYR A 80 -23.10 -1.33 -2.66
CA TYR A 80 -22.79 -2.00 -1.39
C TYR A 80 -24.06 -2.19 -0.55
N PHE A 81 -24.91 -1.16 -0.49
CA PHE A 81 -26.18 -1.22 0.24
C PHE A 81 -27.21 -2.14 -0.40
N ALA A 82 -27.13 -2.37 -1.71
CA ALA A 82 -28.01 -3.30 -2.42
C ALA A 82 -27.64 -4.76 -2.10
N GLY A 83 -26.36 -5.10 -2.09
CA GLY A 83 -25.88 -6.45 -1.75
C GLY A 83 -26.18 -6.86 -0.31
N SER A 84 -26.15 -5.91 0.64
CA SER A 84 -26.53 -6.15 2.05
C SER A 84 -28.04 -6.38 2.24
N VAL A 85 -28.90 -5.88 1.35
CA VAL A 85 -30.35 -6.19 1.36
C VAL A 85 -30.59 -7.65 1.00
N GLU A 86 -29.86 -8.19 0.01
CA GLU A 86 -30.05 -9.57 -0.47
C GLU A 86 -29.56 -10.62 0.53
N HIS A 87 -28.41 -10.40 1.19
CA HIS A 87 -27.89 -11.31 2.22
C HIS A 87 -28.79 -11.40 3.47
N ASN A 88 -29.49 -10.32 3.83
CA ASN A 88 -30.36 -10.29 5.02
C ASN A 88 -31.76 -10.86 4.77
N LYS A 89 -32.13 -11.20 3.53
CA LYS A 89 -33.41 -11.87 3.23
C LYS A 89 -33.45 -13.35 3.61
N GLY A 90 -32.31 -13.96 3.95
CA GLY A 90 -32.18 -15.39 4.25
C GLY A 90 -31.87 -15.74 5.72
N VAL A 91 -31.84 -14.77 6.63
CA VAL A 91 -31.56 -15.03 8.05
C VAL A 91 -32.87 -15.02 8.84
N ASP A 92 -33.40 -16.21 9.12
CA ASP A 92 -34.56 -16.40 9.99
C ASP A 92 -34.32 -15.77 11.37
N GLY A 93 -35.12 -14.75 11.72
CA GLY A 93 -35.32 -14.34 13.12
C GLY A 93 -34.66 -13.03 13.62
N GLY A 94 -34.13 -12.15 12.76
CA GLY A 94 -33.55 -10.86 13.18
C GLY A 94 -34.31 -9.65 12.66
N ALA A 95 -34.32 -8.54 13.42
CA ALA A 95 -35.03 -7.28 13.11
C ALA A 95 -34.93 -6.84 11.62
N PRO A 96 -35.99 -6.23 11.05
CA PRO A 96 -36.02 -5.85 9.64
C PRO A 96 -34.83 -4.97 9.28
N TYR A 97 -34.14 -5.33 8.20
CA TYR A 97 -33.04 -4.57 7.63
C TYR A 97 -33.48 -3.12 7.37
N ASN A 98 -32.86 -2.17 8.08
CA ASN A 98 -33.10 -0.73 7.88
C ASN A 98 -31.94 -0.14 7.08
N ARG A 99 -32.21 0.12 5.79
CA ARG A 99 -31.24 0.70 4.86
C ARG A 99 -30.78 2.09 5.29
N GLU A 100 -31.70 2.96 5.72
CA GLU A 100 -31.40 4.33 6.12
C GLU A 100 -30.45 4.35 7.33
N LEU A 101 -30.68 3.46 8.29
CA LEU A 101 -29.79 3.32 9.45
C LEU A 101 -28.38 2.85 9.04
N LEU A 102 -28.28 1.94 8.07
CA LEU A 102 -26.99 1.49 7.54
C LEU A 102 -26.28 2.62 6.78
N GLU A 103 -26.99 3.38 5.96
CA GLU A 103 -26.45 4.54 5.24
C GLU A 103 -25.91 5.58 6.23
N GLN A 104 -26.70 5.97 7.24
CA GLN A 104 -26.26 6.87 8.30
C GLN A 104 -25.02 6.37 9.04
N PHE A 105 -24.94 5.07 9.30
CA PHE A 105 -23.78 4.45 9.96
C PHE A 105 -22.52 4.52 9.07
N VAL A 106 -22.66 4.20 7.78
CA VAL A 106 -21.54 4.26 6.83
C VAL A 106 -21.07 5.70 6.65
N GLU A 107 -21.99 6.67 6.56
CA GLU A 107 -21.66 8.10 6.48
C GLU A 107 -20.96 8.60 7.74
N HIS A 108 -21.45 8.21 8.92
CA HIS A 108 -20.81 8.56 10.19
C HIS A 108 -19.35 8.06 10.23
N ASN A 109 -19.12 6.78 9.88
CA ASN A 109 -17.77 6.21 9.88
C ASN A 109 -16.85 6.86 8.84
N ARG A 110 -17.38 7.24 7.66
CA ARG A 110 -16.62 8.02 6.66
C ARG A 110 -16.19 9.35 7.24
N ASN A 111 -17.13 10.12 7.79
CA ASN A 111 -16.85 11.45 8.33
C ASN A 111 -15.87 11.38 9.51
N TYR A 112 -16.03 10.38 10.38
CA TYR A 112 -15.09 10.09 11.46
C TYR A 112 -13.68 9.78 10.93
N SER A 113 -13.57 8.95 9.89
CA SER A 113 -12.29 8.61 9.26
C SER A 113 -11.59 9.83 8.65
N ILE A 114 -12.33 10.71 7.96
CA ILE A 114 -11.79 11.95 7.38
C ILE A 114 -11.35 12.91 8.47
N ALA A 115 -12.14 13.08 9.54
CA ALA A 115 -11.78 13.93 10.67
C ALA A 115 -10.51 13.41 11.39
N LEU A 116 -10.39 12.10 11.55
CA LEU A 116 -9.20 11.48 12.11
C LEU A 116 -7.98 11.73 11.21
N LEU A 117 -8.12 11.52 9.90
CA LEU A 117 -7.07 11.79 8.91
C LEU A 117 -6.62 13.26 8.92
N CYS A 118 -7.55 14.20 9.06
CA CYS A 118 -7.26 15.64 9.19
C CYS A 118 -6.38 15.93 10.42
N ASN A 119 -6.69 15.32 11.57
CA ASN A 119 -5.86 15.46 12.77
C ASN A 119 -4.43 14.94 12.53
N ILE A 120 -4.26 13.83 11.79
CA ILE A 120 -2.92 13.31 11.44
C ILE A 120 -2.19 14.26 10.50
N ALA A 121 -2.90 14.75 9.48
CA ALA A 121 -2.36 15.68 8.49
C ALA A 121 -1.82 16.95 9.16
N ASP A 122 -2.55 17.47 10.15
CA ASP A 122 -2.17 18.62 10.98
C ASP A 122 -0.89 18.36 11.80
N PHE A 123 -0.75 17.17 12.41
CA PHE A 123 0.52 16.77 13.05
C PHE A 123 1.70 16.78 12.09
N ASN A 124 1.46 16.50 10.80
CA ASN A 124 2.45 16.57 9.73
C ASN A 124 2.49 17.91 8.99
N GLY A 125 1.86 18.95 9.56
CA GLY A 125 1.96 20.34 9.09
C GLY A 125 1.02 20.70 7.94
N VAL A 126 0.04 19.87 7.62
CA VAL A 126 -1.04 20.23 6.68
C VAL A 126 -2.11 20.98 7.45
N ASP A 127 -2.28 22.27 7.15
CA ASP A 127 -3.27 23.10 7.80
C ASP A 127 -4.69 22.52 7.65
N ARG A 128 -5.47 22.56 8.74
CA ARG A 128 -6.81 21.96 8.80
C ARG A 128 -7.81 22.66 7.90
N GLU A 129 -7.76 24.00 7.84
CA GLU A 129 -8.66 24.79 7.00
C GLU A 129 -8.38 24.48 5.53
N PHE A 130 -7.10 24.49 5.14
CA PHE A 130 -6.68 24.04 3.80
C PHE A 130 -7.15 22.62 3.51
N PHE A 131 -6.97 21.67 4.43
CA PHE A 131 -7.37 20.28 4.23
C PHE A 131 -8.87 20.16 3.93
N PHE A 132 -9.73 20.82 4.71
CA PHE A 132 -11.17 20.78 4.49
C PHE A 132 -11.59 21.47 3.20
N GLN A 133 -11.03 22.64 2.87
CA GLN A 133 -11.32 23.35 1.62
C GLN A 133 -10.90 22.52 0.39
N ALA A 134 -9.69 21.96 0.41
CA ALA A 134 -9.17 21.15 -0.68
C ALA A 134 -9.95 19.84 -0.86
N THR A 135 -10.34 19.18 0.24
CA THR A 135 -11.15 17.96 0.17
C THR A 135 -12.57 18.24 -0.31
N GLU A 136 -13.20 19.32 0.14
CA GLU A 136 -14.50 19.76 -0.36
C GLU A 136 -14.45 20.04 -1.88
N GLU A 137 -13.41 20.71 -2.37
CA GLU A 137 -13.20 20.95 -3.80
C GLU A 137 -13.06 19.64 -4.59
N LEU A 138 -12.35 18.64 -4.05
CA LEU A 138 -12.19 17.33 -4.67
C LEU A 138 -13.49 16.51 -4.65
N PHE A 139 -14.25 16.55 -3.55
CA PHE A 139 -15.49 15.77 -3.38
C PHE A 139 -16.62 16.29 -4.27
N ASN A 140 -16.63 17.59 -4.54
CA ASN A 140 -17.60 18.25 -5.41
C ASN A 140 -17.20 18.20 -6.91
N ASP A 141 -16.06 17.60 -7.24
CA ASP A 141 -15.63 17.44 -8.62
C ASP A 141 -16.49 16.38 -9.34
N LYS A 142 -17.41 16.85 -10.18
CA LYS A 142 -18.33 16.00 -10.94
C LYS A 142 -17.60 15.00 -11.84
N ILE A 143 -16.40 15.32 -12.32
CA ILE A 143 -15.62 14.40 -13.16
C ILE A 143 -15.15 13.24 -12.30
N LEU A 144 -14.60 13.51 -11.11
CA LEU A 144 -14.14 12.46 -10.19
C LEU A 144 -15.29 11.59 -9.67
N SER A 145 -16.51 12.14 -9.56
CA SER A 145 -17.70 11.39 -9.15
C SER A 145 -18.08 10.24 -10.11
N ALA A 146 -17.71 10.36 -11.39
CA ALA A 146 -17.99 9.37 -12.44
C ALA A 146 -16.88 8.32 -12.61
N MET A 147 -15.86 8.34 -11.75
CA MET A 147 -14.69 7.46 -11.84
C MET A 147 -15.07 5.97 -11.79
N PRO A 148 -14.48 5.07 -12.61
CA PRO A 148 -14.72 3.64 -12.52
C PRO A 148 -14.30 3.05 -11.17
N ARG A 149 -15.00 2.00 -10.71
CA ARG A 149 -14.77 1.39 -9.39
C ARG A 149 -13.33 0.94 -9.15
N PHE A 150 -12.74 0.29 -10.15
CA PHE A 150 -11.39 -0.26 -10.04
C PHE A 150 -10.31 0.84 -9.91
N ILE A 151 -10.61 2.08 -10.30
CA ILE A 151 -9.72 3.24 -10.07
C ILE A 151 -9.88 3.78 -8.64
N ARG A 152 -11.11 3.75 -8.09
CA ARG A 152 -11.38 4.20 -6.71
C ARG A 152 -10.77 3.27 -5.67
N TYR A 153 -10.72 1.97 -5.97
CA TYR A 153 -10.22 0.95 -5.05
C TYR A 153 -8.71 1.14 -4.77
N ARG A 154 -8.35 1.32 -3.50
CA ARG A 154 -6.97 1.56 -3.04
C ARG A 154 -6.27 2.72 -3.76
N LEU A 155 -7.03 3.77 -4.09
CA LEU A 155 -6.58 4.91 -4.88
C LEU A 155 -5.22 5.47 -4.43
N THR A 156 -4.99 5.63 -3.14
CA THR A 156 -3.75 6.19 -2.58
C THR A 156 -2.53 5.31 -2.89
N GLU A 157 -2.69 3.99 -2.79
CA GLU A 157 -1.66 3.00 -3.11
C GLU A 157 -1.40 2.94 -4.62
N CYS A 158 -2.45 2.96 -5.43
CA CYS A 158 -2.38 2.98 -6.89
C CYS A 158 -1.67 4.24 -7.40
N CYS A 159 -2.05 5.41 -6.90
CA CYS A 159 -1.39 6.68 -7.23
C CYS A 159 0.08 6.69 -6.82
N TYR A 160 0.42 6.13 -5.65
CA TYR A 160 1.82 6.02 -5.24
C TYR A 160 2.66 5.18 -6.21
N ALA A 161 2.16 4.00 -6.60
CA ALA A 161 2.87 3.12 -7.53
C ALA A 161 3.03 3.72 -8.93
N LEU A 162 2.10 4.59 -9.36
CA LEU A 162 2.22 5.31 -10.63
C LEU A 162 3.21 6.47 -10.57
N GLU A 163 3.15 7.29 -9.52
CA GLU A 163 4.05 8.44 -9.35
C GLU A 163 5.50 8.00 -9.18
N TYR A 164 5.72 6.81 -8.61
CA TYR A 164 7.04 6.28 -8.28
C TYR A 164 7.27 4.86 -8.80
N PRO A 165 7.52 4.67 -10.12
CA PRO A 165 7.59 3.34 -10.74
C PRO A 165 8.71 2.43 -10.20
N ASP A 166 9.77 3.03 -9.64
CA ASP A 166 10.92 2.32 -9.05
C ASP A 166 10.84 2.22 -7.52
N ALA A 167 9.70 2.56 -6.91
CA ALA A 167 9.55 2.65 -5.46
C ALA A 167 9.98 1.41 -4.67
N PRO A 168 9.62 0.19 -5.07
CA PRO A 168 10.02 -1.00 -4.31
C PRO A 168 11.55 -1.16 -4.23
N LEU A 169 12.26 -0.87 -5.33
CA LEU A 169 13.72 -0.96 -5.39
C LEU A 169 14.39 0.18 -4.62
N PHE A 170 13.92 1.42 -4.78
CA PHE A 170 14.44 2.58 -4.03
C PHE A 170 14.23 2.43 -2.53
N PHE A 171 13.04 1.99 -2.11
CA PHE A 171 12.72 1.77 -0.70
C PHE A 171 13.59 0.66 -0.11
N TYR A 172 13.74 -0.48 -0.80
CA TYR A 172 14.67 -1.54 -0.40
C TYR A 172 16.11 -1.04 -0.29
N ARG A 173 16.56 -0.26 -1.27
CA ARG A 173 17.89 0.35 -1.29
C ARG A 173 18.13 1.27 -0.10
N GLU A 174 17.19 2.16 0.23
CA GLU A 174 17.35 3.06 1.37
C GLU A 174 17.43 2.27 2.68
N LEU A 175 16.58 1.25 2.87
CA LEU A 175 16.66 0.37 4.05
C LEU A 175 17.97 -0.41 4.16
N VAL A 176 18.56 -0.82 3.03
CA VAL A 176 19.89 -1.44 2.99
C VAL A 176 20.98 -0.43 3.33
N SER A 177 20.90 0.80 2.78
CA SER A 177 21.89 1.86 3.07
C SER A 177 21.87 2.30 4.55
N LEU A 178 20.72 2.22 5.20
CA LEU A 178 20.53 2.47 6.64
C LEU A 178 20.96 1.29 7.53
N GLY A 179 21.40 0.17 6.94
CA GLY A 179 21.78 -1.03 7.67
C GLY A 179 20.62 -1.77 8.36
N ILE A 180 19.37 -1.43 8.03
CA ILE A 180 18.18 -2.11 8.57
C ILE A 180 18.05 -3.49 7.92
N VAL A 181 18.21 -3.54 6.60
CA VAL A 181 18.22 -4.78 5.83
C VAL A 181 19.65 -5.14 5.42
N LEU A 182 20.05 -6.39 5.66
CA LEU A 182 21.38 -6.87 5.31
C LEU A 182 21.38 -7.41 3.88
N CYS A 183 22.25 -6.87 3.03
CA CYS A 183 22.44 -7.37 1.67
C CYS A 183 23.93 -7.38 1.30
N GLY A 184 24.55 -8.57 1.28
CA GLY A 184 25.96 -8.71 0.92
C GLY A 184 26.31 -8.35 -0.54
N LYS A 185 25.29 -8.13 -1.39
CA LYS A 185 25.45 -7.71 -2.79
C LYS A 185 25.44 -6.17 -2.95
N TYR A 186 25.19 -5.43 -1.88
CA TYR A 186 25.15 -3.98 -1.91
C TYR A 186 26.53 -3.38 -1.63
N SER A 187 26.91 -2.36 -2.39
CA SER A 187 28.12 -1.58 -2.18
C SER A 187 27.80 -0.10 -2.24
N ARG A 188 27.94 0.58 -1.09
CA ARG A 188 27.76 2.03 -0.97
C ARG A 188 28.65 2.82 -1.96
N HIS A 189 29.83 2.30 -2.29
CA HIS A 189 30.74 2.98 -3.22
C HIS A 189 30.27 2.97 -4.68
N ARG A 190 29.41 2.02 -5.07
CA ARG A 190 28.88 1.89 -6.44
C ARG A 190 27.50 2.52 -6.61
N ASP A 191 26.89 2.93 -5.52
CA ASP A 191 25.52 3.43 -5.49
C ASP A 191 25.49 4.93 -5.82
N GLN A 192 24.99 5.25 -7.01
CA GLN A 192 24.90 6.59 -7.56
C GLN A 192 23.90 7.48 -6.80
N PHE A 193 23.01 6.87 -6.03
CA PHE A 193 21.99 7.54 -5.23
C PHE A 193 22.41 7.64 -3.74
N VAL A 194 23.65 7.28 -3.39
CA VAL A 194 24.18 7.55 -2.04
C VAL A 194 24.25 9.04 -1.84
N LYS A 195 23.38 9.51 -0.94
CA LYS A 195 23.42 10.87 -0.52
C LYS A 195 24.67 11.10 0.35
N LYS A 196 25.23 12.30 0.27
CA LYS A 196 26.28 12.77 1.19
C LYS A 196 25.74 12.72 2.63
N SER A 197 26.61 12.57 3.62
CA SER A 197 26.21 12.66 5.04
C SER A 197 25.36 13.91 5.25
N ASP A 198 24.27 13.78 6.02
CA ASP A 198 23.32 14.84 6.43
C ASP A 198 22.13 15.15 5.50
N SER A 199 21.84 14.31 4.51
CA SER A 199 20.62 14.48 3.70
C SER A 199 19.41 13.75 4.27
N GLU A 200 18.25 14.39 4.24
CA GLU A 200 16.94 13.79 4.50
C GLU A 200 16.64 12.56 3.61
N LEU A 201 15.73 11.67 4.03
CA LEU A 201 15.17 10.56 3.22
C LEU A 201 14.56 11.03 1.89
N SER A 202 14.40 10.11 0.94
CA SER A 202 13.76 10.45 -0.34
C SER A 202 12.28 10.79 -0.15
N LEU A 203 11.75 11.66 -1.01
CA LEU A 203 10.30 11.97 -1.03
C LEU A 203 9.46 10.71 -1.24
N LEU A 204 9.97 9.76 -2.03
CA LEU A 204 9.39 8.45 -2.26
C LEU A 204 9.26 7.64 -0.97
N PHE A 205 10.29 7.67 -0.11
CA PHE A 205 10.27 6.99 1.18
C PHE A 205 9.31 7.64 2.15
N ILE A 206 9.30 8.99 2.21
CA ILE A 206 8.33 9.72 3.03
C ILE A 206 6.91 9.34 2.61
N ARG A 207 6.63 9.34 1.30
CA ARG A 207 5.35 8.89 0.73
C ARG A 207 5.01 7.43 1.04
N ALA A 208 5.99 6.53 1.04
CA ALA A 208 5.79 5.14 1.47
C ALA A 208 5.46 5.05 2.97
N GLY A 209 6.17 5.81 3.81
CA GLY A 209 5.91 5.85 5.25
C GLY A 209 4.51 6.32 5.58
N LEU A 210 4.06 7.40 4.91
CA LEU A 210 2.68 7.88 5.00
C LEU A 210 1.67 6.84 4.49
N LEU A 211 1.98 6.11 3.40
CA LEU A 211 1.12 5.02 2.93
C LEU A 211 0.94 3.92 3.98
N PHE A 212 2.00 3.55 4.70
CA PHE A 212 1.88 2.56 5.78
C PHE A 212 1.20 3.13 7.02
N GLU A 213 1.36 4.41 7.34
CA GLU A 213 0.54 5.13 8.33
C GLU A 213 -0.95 5.02 7.98
N PHE A 214 -1.31 5.32 6.74
CA PHE A 214 -2.69 5.24 6.26
C PHE A 214 -3.27 3.81 6.33
N LYS A 215 -2.48 2.79 5.99
CA LYS A 215 -2.88 1.38 6.14
C LYS A 215 -3.07 0.97 7.61
N MET A 216 -2.21 1.44 8.52
CA MET A 216 -2.39 1.20 9.95
C MET A 216 -3.64 1.91 10.48
N LEU A 217 -3.89 3.14 10.02
CA LEU A 217 -5.10 3.90 10.34
C LEU A 217 -6.37 3.16 9.92
N GLN A 218 -6.42 2.64 8.68
CA GLN A 218 -7.55 1.89 8.16
C GLN A 218 -7.99 0.76 9.10
N ARG A 219 -7.01 0.00 9.61
CA ARG A 219 -7.29 -1.11 10.53
C ARG A 219 -7.64 -0.65 11.93
N ALA A 220 -7.06 0.46 12.40
CA ALA A 220 -7.38 1.03 13.71
C ALA A 220 -8.84 1.54 13.72
N VAL A 221 -9.27 2.25 12.68
CA VAL A 221 -10.63 2.78 12.57
C VAL A 221 -11.69 1.67 12.63
N GLN A 222 -11.45 0.51 12.01
CA GLN A 222 -12.34 -0.65 12.09
C GLN A 222 -12.62 -1.07 13.55
N VAL A 223 -11.58 -1.07 14.37
CA VAL A 223 -11.66 -1.46 15.78
C VAL A 223 -12.31 -0.36 16.61
N ILE A 224 -11.89 0.89 16.41
CA ILE A 224 -12.41 2.05 17.13
C ILE A 224 -13.92 2.22 16.91
N THR A 225 -14.37 2.14 15.67
CA THR A 225 -15.80 2.26 15.32
C THR A 225 -16.64 1.13 15.91
N SER A 226 -16.08 -0.08 16.01
CA SER A 226 -16.74 -1.24 16.63
C SER A 226 -16.88 -1.05 18.15
N LEU A 227 -15.82 -0.61 18.83
CA LEU A 227 -15.80 -0.35 20.27
C LEU A 227 -16.70 0.83 20.66
N ASN A 228 -16.68 1.93 19.90
CA ASN A 228 -17.54 3.10 20.16
C ASN A 228 -19.03 2.79 20.05
N LYS A 229 -19.42 1.84 19.18
CA LYS A 229 -20.82 1.54 18.92
C LYS A 229 -21.47 0.72 20.03
N ASN A 230 -20.85 -0.40 20.38
CA ASN A 230 -21.47 -1.43 21.22
C ASN A 230 -20.58 -1.87 22.40
N GLY A 231 -19.38 -1.30 22.55
CA GLY A 231 -18.37 -1.81 23.48
C GLY A 231 -17.86 -3.21 23.12
N THR A 232 -18.15 -3.71 21.91
CA THR A 232 -17.81 -5.06 21.48
C THR A 232 -16.74 -5.02 20.38
N LEU A 233 -15.77 -5.93 20.50
CA LEU A 233 -14.77 -6.17 19.47
C LEU A 233 -15.18 -7.40 18.65
N VAL A 234 -15.50 -7.19 17.37
CA VAL A 234 -15.76 -8.31 16.45
C VAL A 234 -14.42 -8.80 15.91
N LEU A 235 -14.02 -10.01 16.31
CA LEU A 235 -12.84 -10.66 15.77
C LEU A 235 -13.15 -11.26 14.39
N PRO A 236 -12.18 -11.26 13.46
CA PRO A 236 -12.36 -11.92 12.18
C PRO A 236 -12.61 -13.42 12.40
N VAL A 237 -13.45 -14.00 11.55
CA VAL A 237 -13.71 -15.45 11.56
C VAL A 237 -12.38 -16.18 11.38
N ALA A 238 -12.08 -17.10 12.30
CA ALA A 238 -10.84 -17.87 12.23
C ALA A 238 -10.87 -18.78 11.00
N ASP A 239 -10.04 -18.48 10.00
CA ASP A 239 -9.78 -19.45 8.93
C ASP A 239 -8.91 -20.56 9.50
N LEU A 240 -9.48 -21.76 9.62
CA LEU A 240 -8.80 -22.94 10.14
C LEU A 240 -7.62 -23.38 9.27
N ARG A 241 -7.53 -22.91 8.02
CA ARG A 241 -6.39 -23.13 7.13
C ARG A 241 -5.18 -22.27 7.50
N MET A 242 -5.35 -21.22 8.30
CA MET A 242 -4.23 -20.39 8.77
C MET A 242 -3.36 -21.16 9.76
N SER A 243 -2.04 -20.96 9.63
CA SER A 243 -1.08 -21.51 10.59
C SER A 243 -1.36 -20.99 12.01
N PHE A 244 -0.95 -21.75 13.02
CA PHE A 244 -1.07 -21.32 14.41
C PHE A 244 -0.39 -19.96 14.66
N THR A 245 0.78 -19.75 14.05
CA THR A 245 1.54 -18.50 14.15
C THR A 245 0.76 -17.31 13.58
N GLU A 246 0.10 -17.47 12.44
CA GLU A 246 -0.73 -16.40 11.85
C GLU A 246 -1.94 -16.07 12.72
N ARG A 247 -2.66 -17.10 13.20
CA ARG A 247 -3.80 -16.91 14.10
C ARG A 247 -3.37 -16.21 15.39
N LYS A 248 -2.22 -16.58 15.94
CA LYS A 248 -1.62 -15.91 17.12
C LYS A 248 -1.29 -14.44 16.84
N ASN A 249 -0.67 -14.14 15.69
CA ASN A 249 -0.33 -12.75 15.34
C ASN A 249 -1.59 -11.87 15.20
N ILE A 250 -2.66 -12.41 14.61
CA ILE A 250 -3.96 -11.72 14.50
C ILE A 250 -4.56 -11.50 15.88
N ALA A 251 -4.59 -12.52 16.74
CA ALA A 251 -5.11 -12.39 18.11
C ALA A 251 -4.30 -11.35 18.91
N ASP A 252 -2.97 -11.40 18.84
CA ASP A 252 -2.07 -10.46 19.52
C ASP A 252 -2.27 -9.02 19.02
N TYR A 253 -2.63 -8.82 17.74
CA TYR A 253 -2.97 -7.50 17.20
C TYR A 253 -4.23 -6.92 17.82
N TYR A 254 -5.34 -7.66 17.78
CA TYR A 254 -6.61 -7.21 18.34
C TYR A 254 -6.50 -7.00 19.85
N LYS A 255 -5.75 -7.86 20.55
CA LYS A 255 -5.42 -7.66 21.96
C LYS A 255 -4.69 -6.35 22.18
N ARG A 256 -3.61 -6.07 21.42
CA ARG A 256 -2.87 -4.81 21.57
C ARG A 256 -3.72 -3.58 21.30
N LEU A 257 -4.61 -3.61 20.30
CA LEU A 257 -5.52 -2.50 20.06
C LEU A 257 -6.52 -2.31 21.19
N ALA A 258 -7.06 -3.40 21.75
CA ALA A 258 -7.93 -3.34 22.90
C ALA A 258 -7.19 -2.80 24.14
N ASP A 259 -5.96 -3.25 24.38
CA ASP A 259 -5.10 -2.77 25.48
C ASP A 259 -4.83 -1.27 25.34
N VAL A 260 -4.45 -0.80 24.14
CA VAL A 260 -4.26 0.65 23.86
C VAL A 260 -5.55 1.42 24.12
N TRP A 261 -6.68 0.92 23.61
CA TRP A 261 -7.97 1.59 23.74
C TRP A 261 -8.47 1.68 25.18
N LEU A 262 -8.30 0.60 25.97
CA LEU A 262 -8.85 0.47 27.32
C LEU A 262 -7.92 0.96 28.42
N LEU A 263 -6.60 0.86 28.23
CA LEU A 263 -5.62 1.05 29.30
C LEU A 263 -4.76 2.31 29.12
N GLU A 264 -4.65 2.86 27.91
CA GLU A 264 -3.90 4.09 27.69
C GLU A 264 -4.79 5.32 27.89
N ASN A 265 -4.27 6.35 28.59
CA ASN A 265 -5.01 7.58 28.90
C ASN A 265 -5.42 8.39 27.65
N ASN A 266 -4.86 8.07 26.48
CA ASN A 266 -5.21 8.66 25.20
C ASN A 266 -5.93 7.64 24.31
N HIS A 267 -7.25 7.56 24.42
CA HIS A 267 -8.11 6.71 23.59
C HIS A 267 -7.96 6.95 22.08
N SER A 268 -7.29 8.03 21.67
CA SER A 268 -7.04 8.44 20.28
C SER A 268 -5.57 8.34 19.86
N SER A 269 -4.70 7.61 20.58
CA SER A 269 -3.30 7.42 20.15
C SER A 269 -3.20 6.41 18.99
N PHE A 270 -3.33 6.90 17.77
CA PHE A 270 -2.93 6.17 16.56
C PHE A 270 -1.46 6.44 16.25
N VAL A 271 -0.86 5.54 15.47
CA VAL A 271 0.52 5.70 15.02
C VAL A 271 0.59 6.84 14.02
N VAL A 272 1.43 7.83 14.31
CA VAL A 272 1.78 8.90 13.38
C VAL A 272 3.24 8.74 12.96
N PHE A 273 3.47 8.67 11.66
CA PHE A 273 4.77 8.84 11.05
C PHE A 273 5.06 10.33 10.93
N GLN A 274 5.76 10.86 11.93
CA GLN A 274 6.13 12.27 11.96
C GLN A 274 7.19 12.55 10.89
N CYS A 275 6.78 13.25 9.85
CA CYS A 275 7.63 13.57 8.71
C CYS A 275 7.53 15.04 8.31
N LYS A 276 7.00 15.95 9.13
CA LYS A 276 7.10 17.39 8.88
C LYS A 276 8.57 17.85 8.89
N SER A 277 9.29 17.48 9.94
CA SER A 277 10.73 17.71 10.10
C SER A 277 11.56 16.64 9.40
N ASP A 278 12.88 16.84 9.32
CA ASP A 278 13.81 15.87 8.74
C ASP A 278 13.67 14.49 9.39
N VAL A 279 13.53 13.46 8.56
CA VAL A 279 13.33 12.09 9.03
C VAL A 279 14.68 11.42 9.26
N SER A 280 14.93 10.99 10.50
CA SER A 280 16.16 10.31 10.93
C SER A 280 16.08 8.79 10.82
N ASP A 281 17.21 8.11 10.93
CA ASP A 281 17.30 6.65 11.05
C ASP A 281 16.46 6.09 12.20
N LEU A 282 16.31 6.86 13.29
CA LEU A 282 15.50 6.49 14.44
C LEU A 282 14.01 6.47 14.06
N ASP A 283 13.55 7.48 13.32
CA ASP A 283 12.17 7.59 12.88
C ASP A 283 11.78 6.44 11.95
N VAL A 284 12.68 6.03 11.05
CA VAL A 284 12.49 4.84 10.21
C VAL A 284 12.34 3.58 11.06
N LYS A 285 13.19 3.42 12.08
CA LYS A 285 13.09 2.26 12.99
C LYS A 285 11.80 2.30 13.81
N ILE A 286 11.33 3.47 14.24
CA ILE A 286 10.06 3.64 14.94
C ILE A 286 8.90 3.25 14.02
N LEU A 287 8.88 3.74 12.78
CA LEU A 287 7.89 3.37 11.77
C LEU A 287 7.82 1.85 11.59
N LEU A 288 8.95 1.20 11.34
CA LEU A 288 8.99 -0.26 11.14
C LEU A 288 8.61 -1.05 12.40
N LYS A 289 8.96 -0.55 13.60
CA LYS A 289 8.47 -1.14 14.85
C LYS A 289 6.96 -1.04 14.96
N ASN A 290 6.38 0.10 14.63
CA ASN A 290 4.94 0.29 14.64
C ASN A 290 4.25 -0.58 13.59
N MET A 291 4.80 -0.68 12.38
CA MET A 291 4.33 -1.62 11.36
C MET A 291 4.36 -3.05 11.90
N SER A 292 5.45 -3.50 12.54
CA SER A 292 5.51 -4.85 13.12
C SER A 292 4.43 -5.12 14.19
N ARG A 293 3.86 -4.07 14.80
CA ARG A 293 2.82 -4.16 15.82
C ARG A 293 1.41 -4.09 15.25
N PHE A 294 1.19 -3.22 14.26
CA PHE A 294 -0.14 -2.79 13.81
C PHE A 294 -0.43 -3.09 12.33
N TYR A 295 0.56 -3.54 11.57
CA TYR A 295 0.45 -3.91 10.17
C TYR A 295 0.86 -5.37 9.97
N PHE A 296 -0.08 -6.20 9.54
CA PHE A 296 0.16 -7.61 9.21
C PHE A 296 -0.06 -7.81 7.74
N HIS A 297 0.99 -8.18 7.03
CA HIS A 297 0.94 -8.43 5.60
C HIS A 297 1.30 -9.89 5.34
N LYS A 298 0.41 -10.62 4.65
CA LYS A 298 0.75 -11.94 4.13
C LYS A 298 1.43 -11.70 2.79
N ARG A 299 2.71 -12.03 2.67
CA ARG A 299 3.49 -11.65 1.50
C ARG A 299 3.09 -12.47 0.28
N MET A 300 2.98 -11.81 -0.88
CA MET A 300 2.79 -12.48 -2.17
C MET A 300 4.10 -13.09 -2.69
N PHE A 301 5.22 -12.45 -2.33
CA PHE A 301 6.57 -12.87 -2.71
C PHE A 301 7.33 -13.35 -1.48
N ASP A 302 7.39 -14.67 -1.32
CA ASP A 302 8.16 -15.28 -0.25
C ASP A 302 9.62 -15.57 -0.63
N GLY A 303 10.45 -15.69 0.40
CA GLY A 303 11.86 -16.06 0.26
C GLY A 303 12.72 -15.57 1.42
N THR A 304 14.02 -15.83 1.29
CA THR A 304 15.02 -15.35 2.24
C THR A 304 15.34 -13.88 2.00
N GLN A 305 15.98 -13.21 2.96
CA GLN A 305 16.46 -11.83 2.78
C GLN A 305 17.28 -11.68 1.47
N GLY A 306 18.10 -12.68 1.15
CA GLY A 306 18.96 -12.68 -0.04
C GLY A 306 18.23 -12.84 -1.37
N SER A 307 16.95 -13.26 -1.39
CA SER A 307 16.20 -13.43 -2.63
C SER A 307 15.48 -12.17 -3.11
N TRP A 308 15.29 -11.18 -2.23
CA TRP A 308 14.52 -9.96 -2.54
C TRP A 308 15.08 -9.16 -3.71
N LEU A 309 16.41 -9.03 -3.79
CA LEU A 309 17.05 -8.37 -4.93
C LEU A 309 16.69 -9.03 -6.27
N GLY A 310 16.64 -10.37 -6.30
CA GLY A 310 16.23 -11.12 -7.49
C GLY A 310 14.73 -10.99 -7.77
N THR A 311 13.90 -10.92 -6.72
CA THR A 311 12.45 -10.69 -6.86
C THR A 311 12.15 -9.34 -7.49
N LEU A 312 12.79 -8.27 -6.99
CA LEU A 312 12.62 -6.93 -7.53
C LEU A 312 13.13 -6.83 -8.98
N GLY A 313 14.28 -7.43 -9.29
CA GLY A 313 14.81 -7.40 -10.66
C GLY A 313 14.01 -8.27 -11.64
N ALA A 314 13.40 -9.36 -11.16
CA ALA A 314 12.48 -10.17 -11.97
C ALA A 314 11.25 -9.36 -12.43
N PHE A 315 10.80 -8.43 -11.60
CA PHE A 315 9.69 -7.55 -11.95
C PHE A 315 10.05 -6.53 -13.02
N ASP A 316 11.18 -5.86 -12.84
CA ASP A 316 11.67 -4.92 -13.85
C ASP A 316 11.85 -5.60 -15.21
N ILE A 317 12.23 -6.88 -15.24
CA ILE A 317 12.25 -7.69 -16.47
C ILE A 317 10.85 -7.87 -17.05
N GLU A 318 9.85 -8.25 -16.24
CA GLU A 318 8.49 -8.48 -16.75
C GLU A 318 7.84 -7.20 -17.28
N VAL A 319 8.01 -6.07 -16.60
CA VAL A 319 7.52 -4.77 -17.08
C VAL A 319 8.21 -4.38 -18.38
N SER A 320 9.54 -4.45 -18.42
CA SER A 320 10.30 -4.10 -19.63
C SER A 320 9.92 -4.96 -20.82
N ARG A 321 9.62 -6.24 -20.59
CA ARG A 321 9.15 -7.17 -21.62
C ARG A 321 7.80 -6.77 -22.23
N TRP A 322 6.92 -6.13 -21.47
CA TRP A 322 5.64 -5.66 -22.03
C TRP A 322 5.82 -4.38 -22.86
N VAL A 323 6.77 -3.53 -22.47
CA VAL A 323 7.13 -2.31 -23.20
C VAL A 323 7.92 -2.64 -24.48
N GLU A 324 8.81 -3.62 -24.42
CA GLU A 324 9.73 -4.01 -25.49
C GLU A 324 9.58 -5.52 -25.82
N PRO A 325 8.44 -5.97 -26.38
CA PRO A 325 8.14 -7.40 -26.55
C PRO A 325 9.07 -8.14 -27.52
N GLU A 326 9.65 -7.42 -28.47
CA GLU A 326 10.57 -7.95 -29.49
C GLU A 326 12.00 -8.17 -28.95
N LEU A 327 12.34 -7.58 -27.79
CA LEU A 327 13.68 -7.75 -27.22
C LEU A 327 13.81 -9.09 -26.49
N ALA A 328 14.90 -9.80 -26.77
CA ALA A 328 15.25 -11.00 -26.05
C ALA A 328 15.45 -10.68 -24.55
N ILE A 329 14.88 -11.51 -23.68
CA ILE A 329 15.03 -11.35 -22.23
C ILE A 329 16.48 -11.65 -21.81
N TYR A 330 17.05 -12.73 -22.35
CA TYR A 330 18.40 -13.21 -22.05
C TYR A 330 18.91 -14.08 -23.19
N TYR A 331 20.21 -14.00 -23.48
CA TYR A 331 20.89 -14.84 -24.46
C TYR A 331 22.30 -15.21 -23.97
N GLU A 332 22.62 -16.52 -23.97
CA GLU A 332 23.88 -17.04 -23.41
C GLU A 332 25.11 -16.64 -24.24
N GLY A 333 24.95 -16.48 -25.56
CA GLY A 333 26.05 -16.13 -26.46
C GLY A 333 26.47 -14.66 -26.37
N ASP A 334 25.50 -13.75 -26.52
CA ASP A 334 25.71 -12.30 -26.37
C ASP A 334 24.49 -11.65 -25.67
N ASN A 335 24.68 -11.30 -24.40
CA ASN A 335 23.61 -10.74 -23.58
C ASN A 335 23.52 -9.21 -23.65
N SER A 336 24.38 -8.53 -24.41
CA SER A 336 24.61 -7.08 -24.35
C SER A 336 23.36 -6.22 -24.65
N LEU A 337 22.48 -6.68 -25.55
CA LEU A 337 21.26 -5.96 -25.96
C LEU A 337 19.96 -6.55 -25.38
N THR A 338 20.07 -7.34 -24.30
CA THR A 338 18.91 -8.00 -23.70
C THR A 338 18.30 -7.21 -22.55
N ILE A 339 17.02 -7.47 -22.26
CA ILE A 339 16.32 -6.86 -21.12
C ILE A 339 17.05 -7.15 -19.80
N SER A 340 17.51 -8.39 -19.59
CA SER A 340 18.20 -8.75 -18.34
C SER A 340 19.50 -7.98 -18.11
N GLU A 341 20.21 -7.57 -19.17
CA GLU A 341 21.40 -6.74 -19.08
C GLU A 341 21.08 -5.27 -18.80
N LYS A 342 20.02 -4.74 -19.42
CA LYS A 342 19.48 -3.41 -19.11
C LYS A 342 19.11 -3.31 -17.63
N ILE A 343 18.39 -4.29 -17.09
CA ILE A 343 18.01 -4.33 -15.67
C ILE A 343 19.23 -4.55 -14.77
N ARG A 344 20.20 -5.39 -15.17
CA ARG A 344 21.48 -5.53 -14.45
C ARG A 344 22.18 -4.18 -14.28
N SER A 345 22.25 -3.41 -15.37
CA SER A 345 22.91 -2.10 -15.40
C SER A 345 22.18 -1.09 -14.50
N LYS A 346 20.83 -1.07 -14.53
CA LYS A 346 20.00 -0.30 -13.59
C LYS A 346 20.37 -0.63 -12.15
N PHE A 347 20.34 -1.91 -11.77
CA PHE A 347 20.63 -2.37 -10.39
C PHE A 347 22.06 -2.03 -9.94
N MET A 348 23.03 -2.11 -10.84
CA MET A 348 24.40 -1.68 -10.56
C MET A 348 24.47 -0.19 -10.23
N GLY A 349 23.67 0.66 -10.87
CA GLY A 349 23.53 2.09 -10.52
C GLY A 349 23.00 2.33 -9.11
N PHE A 350 22.14 1.44 -8.61
CA PHE A 350 21.69 1.40 -7.21
C PHE A 350 22.70 0.78 -6.24
N GLY A 351 23.91 0.46 -6.72
CA GLY A 351 24.98 -0.17 -5.94
C GLY A 351 24.81 -1.66 -5.68
N PHE A 352 23.87 -2.33 -6.35
CA PHE A 352 23.67 -3.77 -6.20
C PHE A 352 24.38 -4.57 -7.28
N SER A 353 25.20 -5.53 -6.85
CA SER A 353 25.86 -6.47 -7.75
C SER A 353 25.01 -7.74 -7.95
N VAL A 354 24.37 -7.82 -9.11
CA VAL A 354 23.62 -9.00 -9.56
C VAL A 354 24.01 -9.31 -11.00
N SER A 355 23.97 -10.57 -11.41
CA SER A 355 24.22 -11.00 -12.79
C SER A 355 22.91 -11.09 -13.57
N ALA A 356 22.91 -10.74 -14.85
CA ALA A 356 21.74 -10.85 -15.74
C ALA A 356 21.14 -12.27 -15.77
N ARG A 357 21.97 -13.31 -15.82
CA ARG A 357 21.53 -14.73 -15.76
C ARG A 357 20.70 -15.04 -14.52
N ASN A 358 21.13 -14.60 -13.33
CA ASN A 358 20.39 -14.82 -12.09
C ASN A 358 19.05 -14.08 -12.07
N LEU A 359 18.99 -12.86 -12.61
CA LEU A 359 17.73 -12.13 -12.75
C LEU A 359 16.76 -12.88 -13.69
N TYR A 360 17.26 -13.36 -14.83
CA TYR A 360 16.48 -14.15 -15.78
C TYR A 360 15.93 -15.45 -15.17
N LEU A 361 16.78 -16.23 -14.49
CA LEU A 361 16.34 -17.47 -13.84
C LEU A 361 15.27 -17.20 -12.78
N ARG A 362 15.44 -16.13 -11.99
CA ARG A 362 14.45 -15.74 -10.97
C ARG A 362 13.14 -15.27 -11.57
N HIS A 363 13.19 -14.51 -12.66
CA HIS A 363 12.02 -14.10 -13.46
C HIS A 363 11.22 -15.30 -13.94
N LYS A 364 11.90 -16.31 -14.53
CA LYS A 364 11.25 -17.57 -14.96
C LYS A 364 10.47 -18.26 -13.84
N THR A 365 11.00 -18.27 -12.62
CA THR A 365 10.32 -18.87 -11.46
C THR A 365 9.14 -18.02 -10.98
N ILE A 366 9.33 -16.72 -10.78
CA ILE A 366 8.31 -15.83 -10.22
C ILE A 366 7.13 -15.68 -11.17
N ARG A 367 7.38 -15.61 -12.47
CA ARG A 367 6.33 -15.49 -13.49
C ARG A 367 5.34 -16.66 -13.46
N LYS A 368 5.81 -17.88 -13.17
CA LYS A 368 4.94 -19.06 -13.07
C LYS A 368 4.12 -19.10 -11.78
N ASN A 369 4.64 -18.54 -10.69
CA ASN A 369 4.06 -18.73 -9.36
C ASN A 369 3.30 -17.50 -8.85
N SER A 370 3.95 -16.33 -8.80
CA SER A 370 3.40 -15.14 -8.14
C SER A 370 2.66 -14.22 -9.09
N TYR A 371 3.12 -14.07 -10.35
CA TYR A 371 2.45 -13.16 -11.29
C TYR A 371 1.10 -13.70 -11.80
N SER A 372 0.91 -15.01 -11.84
CA SER A 372 -0.41 -15.61 -12.08
C SER A 372 -1.40 -15.25 -10.97
N LYS A 373 -0.99 -15.33 -9.70
CA LYS A 373 -1.79 -14.89 -8.54
C LYS A 373 -2.18 -13.42 -8.64
N ILE A 374 -1.27 -12.54 -9.06
CA ILE A 374 -1.55 -11.11 -9.22
C ILE A 374 -2.51 -10.85 -10.40
N ARG A 375 -2.40 -11.60 -11.51
CA ARG A 375 -3.38 -11.52 -12.61
C ARG A 375 -4.76 -11.98 -12.16
N TYR A 376 -4.83 -13.06 -11.39
CA TYR A 376 -6.07 -13.53 -10.80
C TYR A 376 -6.67 -12.48 -9.85
N TYR A 377 -5.86 -11.86 -8.99
CA TYR A 377 -6.27 -10.72 -8.17
C TYR A 377 -6.86 -9.58 -8.99
N TYR A 378 -6.19 -9.18 -10.08
CA TYR A 378 -6.66 -8.14 -10.97
C TYR A 378 -8.04 -8.47 -11.58
N VAL A 379 -8.22 -9.71 -12.06
CA VAL A 379 -9.51 -10.20 -12.57
C VAL A 379 -10.58 -10.18 -11.48
N LEU A 380 -10.27 -10.59 -10.25
CA LEU A 380 -11.21 -10.52 -9.13
C LEU A 380 -11.65 -9.08 -8.86
N LEU A 381 -10.71 -8.12 -8.86
CA LEU A 381 -11.02 -6.71 -8.63
C LEU A 381 -11.93 -6.13 -9.72
N LEU A 382 -11.66 -6.41 -11.00
CA LEU A 382 -12.48 -5.92 -12.10
C LEU A 382 -13.93 -6.45 -12.05
N ASN A 383 -14.12 -7.65 -11.48
CA ASN A 383 -15.42 -8.31 -11.37
C ASN A 383 -16.12 -8.06 -10.02
N GLN A 384 -15.59 -7.20 -9.15
CA GLN A 384 -16.25 -6.92 -7.87
C GLN A 384 -17.59 -6.18 -8.10
N PRO A 385 -18.69 -6.66 -7.48
CA PRO A 385 -20.01 -6.07 -7.67
C PRO A 385 -20.16 -4.70 -7.00
N CYS A 386 -19.34 -4.42 -5.99
CA CYS A 386 -19.32 -3.15 -5.25
C CYS A 386 -17.94 -2.91 -4.61
N ILE A 387 -17.71 -1.67 -4.16
CA ILE A 387 -16.59 -1.33 -3.28
C ILE A 387 -17.05 -1.42 -1.82
N PHE A 388 -16.26 -2.10 -1.00
CA PHE A 388 -16.47 -2.12 0.45
C PHE A 388 -16.00 -0.81 1.10
N PRO A 389 -16.72 -0.28 2.10
CA PRO A 389 -16.28 0.89 2.84
C PRO A 389 -14.84 0.77 3.33
N TRP A 390 -14.05 1.84 3.17
CA TRP A 390 -12.60 1.83 3.41
C TRP A 390 -12.23 1.31 4.80
N TYR A 391 -12.97 1.71 5.83
CA TYR A 391 -12.70 1.33 7.22
C TYR A 391 -12.88 -0.17 7.51
N LEU A 392 -13.47 -0.95 6.61
CA LEU A 392 -13.59 -2.41 6.80
C LEU A 392 -12.27 -3.15 6.54
N ASN A 393 -11.30 -2.50 5.88
CA ASN A 393 -10.02 -3.11 5.51
C ASN A 393 -10.19 -4.49 4.83
N ASP A 394 -11.15 -4.60 3.91
CA ASP A 394 -11.40 -5.88 3.24
C ASP A 394 -10.20 -6.26 2.33
N ASN A 395 -9.60 -7.41 2.64
CA ASN A 395 -8.49 -8.00 1.90
C ASN A 395 -8.89 -9.34 1.25
N SER A 396 -10.18 -9.66 1.17
CA SER A 396 -10.71 -10.92 0.64
C SER A 396 -10.13 -11.29 -0.73
N CYS A 397 -10.13 -10.36 -1.71
CA CYS A 397 -9.53 -10.59 -3.03
C CYS A 397 -8.05 -10.95 -2.96
N TYR A 398 -7.30 -10.31 -2.07
CA TYR A 398 -5.87 -10.56 -1.90
C TYR A 398 -5.62 -11.93 -1.27
N ASP A 399 -6.38 -12.29 -0.23
CA ASP A 399 -6.31 -13.60 0.40
C ASP A 399 -6.70 -14.73 -0.57
N MET A 400 -7.73 -14.53 -1.40
CA MET A 400 -8.11 -15.49 -2.46
C MET A 400 -6.99 -15.66 -3.49
N ALA A 401 -6.36 -14.55 -3.90
CA ALA A 401 -5.24 -14.60 -4.84
C ALA A 401 -3.99 -15.28 -4.26
N LEU A 402 -3.69 -15.08 -2.98
CA LEU A 402 -2.59 -15.80 -2.32
C LEU A 402 -2.78 -17.32 -2.38
N GLY A 403 -4.01 -17.79 -2.18
CA GLY A 403 -4.38 -19.20 -2.23
C GLY A 403 -4.58 -19.78 -3.64
N PHE A 404 -4.45 -18.96 -4.69
CA PHE A 404 -4.61 -19.41 -6.07
C PHE A 404 -3.37 -20.17 -6.54
N ASP A 405 -3.55 -21.40 -6.99
CA ASP A 405 -2.51 -22.19 -7.66
C ASP A 405 -3.02 -22.51 -9.08
N ASP A 406 -2.29 -22.07 -10.11
CA ASP A 406 -2.59 -22.42 -11.51
C ASP A 406 -2.49 -23.94 -11.66
N ILE A 407 -3.61 -24.61 -11.98
CA ILE A 407 -3.69 -26.06 -12.26
C ILE A 407 -3.12 -26.36 -13.65
#